data_AF-A0A9W7HMY8-F1
#
_entry.id   AF-A0A9W7HMY8-F1
#
_cell.length_a   1.000
_cell.length_b   1.000
_cell.length_c   1.000
_cell.angle_alpha   90.00
_cell.angle_beta   90.00
_cell.angle_gamma   90.00
#
_symmetry.space_group_name_H-M   'P 1'
#
loop_
_entity.id
_entity.type
_entity.pdbx_description
1 polymer ?
#
loop_
_entity_poly.entity_id
_entity_poly.type
_entity_poly.pdbx_seq_one_letter_code
_entity_poly.pdbx_strand_id
1 'polypeptide(L)'
;MGTKMATFLIQIFIFLLFTAKPIPIFAHQAVENNPNFDPHVSLFGDARGENGSSSIRLTRHHAPSSGLMLLDKPFKFLEERNAGKPMSFSTEFSFSLSPGNADGLALVFVSNGFGSRFQGQGSFGLSGENLFLGIEFGTKKDEKVGDFNANHVRIDVGSLESVKVCNLSPLNLVLNSGETLKSWVDYDSSSKLLQVRLSKFDAKRPFNPILVYRIDLLEMWGDKNVYVGIVSSNNVESSHGNGNGSHVYSWRFRVRHVSSSMHSLPVDPRGVHGDNDGDEFRLAETGFSAFTFLAGLIFGTGCGALFAFVILFIWAILVSRHTEFPVKSQENPEEFRYEKVDVIVEKDNQFDAN
;
A
#
# COMPACT_ATOMS: atom_id res chain seq x y z
N MET A 1 -46.44 -10.70 -17.94
CA MET A 1 -45.48 -9.60 -18.15
C MET A 1 -44.51 -9.40 -16.97
N GLY A 2 -44.96 -9.52 -15.70
CA GLY A 2 -44.13 -9.20 -14.53
C GLY A 2 -42.91 -10.10 -14.26
N THR A 3 -43.00 -11.40 -14.52
CA THR A 3 -41.89 -12.35 -14.24
C THR A 3 -40.66 -12.16 -15.11
N LYS A 4 -40.85 -11.77 -16.39
CA LYS A 4 -39.75 -11.45 -17.31
C LYS A 4 -39.04 -10.14 -16.95
N MET A 5 -39.76 -9.19 -16.35
CA MET A 5 -39.16 -7.92 -15.92
C MET A 5 -38.29 -8.11 -14.67
N ALA A 6 -38.73 -8.96 -13.74
CA ALA A 6 -37.96 -9.29 -12.54
C ALA A 6 -36.63 -10.00 -12.87
N THR A 7 -36.63 -10.95 -13.83
CA THR A 7 -35.40 -11.63 -14.25
C THR A 7 -34.41 -10.68 -14.92
N PHE A 8 -34.92 -9.75 -15.74
CA PHE A 8 -34.09 -8.74 -16.39
C PHE A 8 -33.41 -7.78 -15.39
N LEU A 9 -34.13 -7.36 -14.36
CA LEU A 9 -33.58 -6.50 -13.29
C LEU A 9 -32.51 -7.22 -12.46
N ILE A 10 -32.70 -8.51 -12.18
CA ILE A 10 -31.70 -9.34 -11.47
C ILE A 10 -30.43 -9.48 -12.32
N GLN A 11 -30.57 -9.72 -13.63
CA GLN A 11 -29.43 -9.82 -14.54
C GLN A 11 -28.61 -8.52 -14.59
N ILE A 12 -29.30 -7.36 -14.62
CA ILE A 12 -28.67 -6.04 -14.58
C ILE A 12 -27.95 -5.81 -13.26
N PHE A 13 -28.55 -6.21 -12.13
CA PHE A 13 -27.94 -6.06 -10.82
C PHE A 13 -26.67 -6.91 -10.68
N ILE A 14 -26.69 -8.15 -11.18
CA ILE A 14 -25.51 -9.03 -11.22
C ILE A 14 -24.44 -8.43 -12.14
N PHE A 15 -24.81 -7.92 -13.31
CA PHE A 15 -23.86 -7.27 -14.22
C PHE A 15 -23.25 -5.98 -13.62
N LEU A 16 -24.04 -5.20 -12.88
CA LEU A 16 -23.55 -4.03 -12.12
C LEU A 16 -22.60 -4.44 -11.00
N LEU A 17 -22.83 -5.58 -10.33
CA LEU A 17 -21.90 -6.12 -9.33
C LEU A 17 -20.57 -6.60 -9.95
N PHE A 18 -20.60 -7.16 -11.16
CA PHE A 18 -19.39 -7.59 -11.87
C PHE A 18 -18.64 -6.45 -12.58
N THR A 19 -19.32 -5.34 -12.90
CA THR A 19 -18.70 -4.14 -13.52
C THR A 19 -18.35 -3.06 -12.50
N ALA A 20 -18.90 -3.13 -11.29
CA ALA A 20 -18.40 -2.39 -10.15
C ALA A 20 -16.96 -2.85 -9.89
N LYS A 21 -16.00 -1.98 -10.22
CA LYS A 21 -14.62 -2.16 -9.79
C LYS A 21 -14.65 -2.40 -8.28
N PRO A 22 -13.95 -3.42 -7.74
CA PRO A 22 -13.85 -3.59 -6.30
C PRO A 22 -13.38 -2.26 -5.74
N ILE A 23 -14.18 -1.62 -4.89
CA ILE A 23 -13.75 -0.45 -4.14
C ILE A 23 -12.68 -1.01 -3.20
N PRO A 24 -11.38 -0.69 -3.38
CA PRO A 24 -10.40 -1.11 -2.40
C PRO A 24 -10.81 -0.46 -1.07
N ILE A 25 -11.06 -1.30 -0.06
CA ILE A 25 -11.40 -0.87 1.30
C ILE A 25 -10.21 -0.15 1.97
N PHE A 26 -9.04 -0.13 1.30
CA PHE A 26 -7.86 0.60 1.69
C PHE A 26 -7.68 1.81 0.78
N ALA A 27 -7.79 3.01 1.35
CA ALA A 27 -7.46 4.24 0.66
C ALA A 27 -5.96 4.27 0.36
N HIS A 28 -5.57 4.02 -0.89
CA HIS A 28 -4.23 4.33 -1.39
C HIS A 28 -4.09 5.85 -1.45
N GLN A 29 -3.34 6.44 -0.53
CA GLN A 29 -2.86 7.81 -0.68
C GLN A 29 -1.40 7.76 -1.15
N ALA A 30 -1.12 8.37 -2.30
CA ALA A 30 0.23 8.63 -2.77
C ALA A 30 0.72 9.96 -2.18
N VAL A 31 1.99 10.00 -1.76
CA VAL A 31 2.63 11.24 -1.31
C VAL A 31 3.05 12.02 -2.56
N GLU A 32 2.20 12.90 -3.07
CA GLU A 32 2.54 13.72 -4.24
C GLU A 32 3.37 14.96 -3.84
N ASN A 33 4.52 15.13 -4.50
CA ASN A 33 5.30 16.37 -4.60
C ASN A 33 6.00 16.92 -3.33
N ASN A 34 6.35 16.10 -2.34
CA ASN A 34 7.16 16.55 -1.20
C ASN A 34 8.66 16.18 -1.36
N PRO A 35 9.59 17.16 -1.46
CA PRO A 35 11.02 16.90 -1.70
C PRO A 35 11.75 16.18 -0.55
N ASN A 36 11.11 16.08 0.62
CA ASN A 36 11.66 15.37 1.77
C ASN A 36 11.52 13.85 1.67
N PHE A 37 10.65 13.36 0.79
CA PHE A 37 10.38 11.94 0.62
C PHE A 37 10.83 11.45 -0.75
N ASP A 38 11.11 10.15 -0.84
CA ASP A 38 11.28 9.45 -2.12
C ASP A 38 9.99 9.61 -2.97
N PRO A 39 10.10 9.83 -4.29
CA PRO A 39 8.93 9.80 -5.16
C PRO A 39 8.31 8.40 -5.16
N HIS A 40 6.98 8.31 -5.27
CA HIS A 40 6.24 7.04 -5.36
C HIS A 40 6.28 6.21 -4.06
N VAL A 41 5.72 6.81 -2.99
CA VAL A 41 5.45 6.13 -1.72
C VAL A 41 3.94 5.93 -1.58
N SER A 42 3.53 4.69 -1.34
CA SER A 42 2.16 4.32 -0.96
C SER A 42 2.00 4.30 0.56
N LEU A 43 0.85 4.81 1.03
CA LEU A 43 0.44 4.78 2.42
C LEU A 43 -0.61 3.69 2.66
N PHE A 44 -0.46 2.94 3.75
CA PHE A 44 -1.36 1.87 4.18
C PHE A 44 -1.73 2.02 5.66
N GLY A 45 -2.87 1.44 6.04
CA GLY A 45 -3.40 1.53 7.40
C GLY A 45 -3.80 2.96 7.76
N ASP A 46 -3.39 3.41 8.94
CA ASP A 46 -3.66 4.78 9.43
C ASP A 46 -2.68 5.84 8.91
N ALA A 47 -1.71 5.43 8.07
CA ALA A 47 -0.70 6.33 7.54
C ALA A 47 -1.33 7.39 6.63
N ARG A 48 -1.03 8.68 6.87
CA ARG A 48 -1.55 9.79 6.07
C ARG A 48 -0.66 11.03 6.14
N GLY A 49 -0.67 11.82 5.06
CA GLY A 49 -0.11 13.17 5.10
C GLY A 49 -0.96 14.09 5.98
N GLU A 50 -0.32 14.95 6.77
CA GLU A 50 -1.01 15.97 7.56
C GLU A 50 -1.09 17.28 6.78
N ASN A 51 -2.31 17.78 6.53
CA ASN A 51 -2.55 19.04 5.81
C ASN A 51 -1.74 20.19 6.44
N GLY A 52 -0.91 20.84 5.62
CA GLY A 52 -0.06 21.96 6.05
C GLY A 52 1.23 21.56 6.78
N SER A 53 1.44 20.27 7.08
CA SER A 53 2.71 19.75 7.58
C SER A 53 3.50 19.09 6.45
N SER A 54 4.83 19.19 6.49
CA SER A 54 5.72 18.49 5.57
C SER A 54 6.01 17.04 5.98
N SER A 55 5.16 16.44 6.82
CA SER A 55 5.38 15.15 7.46
C SER A 55 4.25 14.15 7.16
N ILE A 56 4.57 12.86 7.30
CA ILE A 56 3.61 11.77 7.20
C ILE A 56 3.43 11.19 8.59
N ARG A 57 2.18 11.16 9.06
CA ARG A 57 1.84 10.50 10.31
C ARG A 57 1.57 9.03 10.05
N LEU A 58 2.22 8.14 10.80
CA LEU A 58 2.01 6.68 10.70
C LEU A 58 0.97 6.18 11.71
N THR A 59 1.00 6.68 12.96
CA THR A 59 0.04 6.25 14.00
C THR A 59 -0.65 7.43 14.70
N ARG A 60 -1.79 7.15 15.32
CA ARG A 60 -2.55 8.05 16.19
C ARG A 60 -2.27 7.73 17.66
N HIS A 61 -2.35 8.71 18.55
CA HIS A 61 -2.00 8.53 19.97
C HIS A 61 -3.10 7.88 20.84
N HIS A 62 -4.38 8.12 20.53
CA HIS A 62 -5.50 7.82 21.44
C HIS A 62 -6.27 6.53 21.14
N ALA A 63 -5.80 5.72 20.19
CA ALA A 63 -6.43 4.45 19.84
C ALA A 63 -5.36 3.53 19.25
N PRO A 64 -5.55 2.20 19.32
CA PRO A 64 -4.70 1.26 18.59
C PRO A 64 -4.61 1.68 17.12
N SER A 65 -3.39 1.87 16.65
CA SER A 65 -3.13 2.52 15.37
C SER A 65 -1.86 1.99 14.76
N SER A 66 -1.94 1.71 13.46
CA SER A 66 -0.82 1.20 12.69
C SER A 66 -0.83 1.75 11.29
N GLY A 67 0.33 2.21 10.86
CA GLY A 67 0.51 2.77 9.52
C GLY A 67 1.82 2.32 8.91
N LEU A 68 1.79 2.19 7.59
CA LEU A 68 2.91 1.78 6.77
C LEU A 68 3.09 2.77 5.61
N MET A 69 4.31 3.28 5.47
CA MET A 69 4.82 3.89 4.24
C MET A 69 5.63 2.86 3.49
N LEU A 70 5.31 2.59 2.23
CA LEU A 70 5.99 1.60 1.40
C LEU A 70 6.46 2.23 0.09
N LEU A 71 7.69 1.94 -0.34
CA LEU A 71 8.14 2.29 -1.69
C LEU A 71 7.35 1.47 -2.72
N ASP A 72 6.85 2.15 -3.75
CA ASP A 72 6.07 1.49 -4.81
C ASP A 72 6.95 0.56 -5.66
N LYS A 73 8.20 0.96 -5.89
CA LYS A 73 9.16 0.23 -6.71
C LYS A 73 10.05 -0.68 -5.85
N PRO A 74 9.97 -2.01 -6.01
CA PRO A 74 10.90 -2.91 -5.35
C PRO A 74 12.28 -2.87 -6.01
N PHE A 75 13.27 -3.42 -5.33
CA PHE A 75 14.59 -3.70 -5.90
C PHE A 75 14.96 -5.17 -5.69
N LYS A 76 16.00 -5.63 -6.37
CA LYS A 76 16.58 -6.97 -6.19
C LYS A 76 18.02 -6.82 -5.70
N PHE A 77 18.48 -7.73 -4.86
CA PHE A 77 19.89 -7.78 -4.45
C PHE A 77 20.79 -8.32 -5.56
N LEU A 78 20.22 -9.02 -6.54
CA LEU A 78 20.86 -9.45 -7.77
C LEU A 78 20.28 -8.66 -8.95
N GLU A 79 21.11 -7.90 -9.67
CA GLU A 79 20.66 -7.25 -10.92
C GLU A 79 21.31 -7.91 -12.15
N GLU A 80 20.48 -8.55 -12.97
CA GLU A 80 20.90 -9.27 -14.19
C GLU A 80 21.55 -8.34 -15.22
N ARG A 81 21.03 -7.11 -15.37
CA ARG A 81 21.61 -6.11 -16.29
C ARG A 81 23.04 -5.71 -15.95
N ASN A 82 23.49 -5.96 -14.72
CA ASN A 82 24.81 -5.58 -14.22
C ASN A 82 25.68 -6.80 -13.90
N ALA A 83 25.63 -7.83 -14.77
CA ALA A 83 26.42 -9.05 -14.69
C ALA A 83 26.23 -9.84 -13.38
N GLY A 84 25.08 -9.72 -12.72
CA GLY A 84 24.79 -10.43 -11.46
C GLY A 84 25.56 -9.90 -10.26
N LYS A 85 25.97 -8.63 -10.26
CA LYS A 85 26.67 -8.04 -9.10
C LYS A 85 25.72 -7.80 -7.92
N PRO A 86 26.14 -8.11 -6.67
CA PRO A 86 25.36 -7.84 -5.47
C PRO A 86 25.12 -6.34 -5.22
N MET A 87 23.91 -5.97 -4.84
CA MET A 87 23.52 -4.57 -4.61
C MET A 87 23.75 -4.12 -3.17
N SER A 88 24.30 -2.92 -3.02
CA SER A 88 24.39 -2.20 -1.75
C SER A 88 23.23 -1.21 -1.63
N PHE A 89 22.85 -0.83 -0.42
CA PHE A 89 21.87 0.22 -0.22
C PHE A 89 22.27 1.18 0.89
N SER A 90 21.69 2.37 0.84
CA SER A 90 21.72 3.32 1.95
C SER A 90 20.37 3.99 2.05
N THR A 91 19.86 4.13 3.26
CA THR A 91 18.65 4.87 3.54
C THR A 91 18.86 5.81 4.71
N GLU A 92 18.18 6.95 4.64
CA GLU A 92 18.11 7.89 5.73
C GLU A 92 16.67 8.34 5.91
N PHE A 93 16.25 8.50 7.15
CA PHE A 93 14.94 9.01 7.49
C PHE A 93 14.98 9.75 8.82
N SER A 94 14.09 10.73 8.96
CA SER A 94 13.88 11.45 10.21
C SER A 94 12.48 11.22 10.71
N PHE A 95 12.35 10.96 12.01
CA PHE A 95 11.09 10.56 12.62
C PHE A 95 10.97 11.09 14.05
N SER A 96 9.76 11.11 14.59
CA SER A 96 9.50 11.34 16.02
C SER A 96 8.50 10.30 16.51
N LEU A 97 8.65 9.89 17.76
CA LEU A 97 7.68 9.05 18.45
C LEU A 97 7.22 9.80 19.69
N SER A 98 5.91 10.00 19.80
CA SER A 98 5.32 10.63 20.99
C SER A 98 5.46 9.70 22.21
N PRO A 99 5.50 10.26 23.44
CA PRO A 99 5.26 9.48 24.65
C PRO A 99 3.99 8.63 24.49
N GLY A 100 4.00 7.39 24.97
CA GLY A 100 2.87 6.47 24.82
C GLY A 100 2.80 5.70 23.49
N ASN A 101 3.66 5.99 22.50
CA ASN A 101 3.78 5.17 21.29
C ASN A 101 4.45 3.82 21.61
N ALA A 102 3.66 2.86 22.08
CA ALA A 102 4.15 1.73 22.86
C ALA A 102 4.99 0.70 22.10
N ASP A 103 4.76 0.45 20.80
CA ASP A 103 5.53 -0.57 20.07
C ASP A 103 6.73 0.03 19.31
N GLY A 104 6.60 1.27 18.83
CA GLY A 104 7.72 2.03 18.25
C GLY A 104 7.59 2.22 16.75
N LEU A 105 8.71 2.12 16.03
CA LEU A 105 8.80 2.26 14.57
C LEU A 105 9.84 1.29 14.01
N ALA A 106 9.65 0.75 12.81
CA ALA A 106 10.61 -0.11 12.14
C ALA A 106 10.82 0.27 10.68
N LEU A 107 12.06 0.19 10.22
CA LEU A 107 12.40 0.10 8.80
C LEU A 107 12.37 -1.37 8.42
N VAL A 108 11.55 -1.73 7.43
CA VAL A 108 11.32 -3.13 7.04
C VAL A 108 11.68 -3.36 5.59
N PHE A 109 12.31 -4.49 5.33
CA PHE A 109 12.54 -5.06 4.01
C PHE A 109 11.73 -6.35 3.94
N VAL A 110 10.77 -6.41 3.02
CA VAL A 110 9.72 -7.43 3.00
C VAL A 110 9.50 -7.95 1.59
N SER A 111 8.89 -9.14 1.52
CA SER A 111 8.51 -9.77 0.26
C SER A 111 7.26 -9.14 -0.37
N ASN A 112 6.91 -9.59 -1.57
CA ASN A 112 5.75 -9.08 -2.30
C ASN A 112 4.43 -9.26 -1.52
N GLY A 113 3.50 -8.33 -1.70
CA GLY A 113 2.18 -8.38 -1.10
C GLY A 113 2.15 -8.08 0.39
N PHE A 114 3.23 -7.59 1.00
CA PHE A 114 3.21 -7.14 2.40
C PHE A 114 2.23 -5.98 2.60
N GLY A 115 2.28 -4.94 1.74
CA GLY A 115 1.38 -3.78 1.83
C GLY A 115 -0.10 -4.15 1.74
N SER A 116 -0.47 -5.07 0.84
CA SER A 116 -1.88 -5.51 0.69
C SER A 116 -2.37 -6.38 1.85
N ARG A 117 -1.45 -7.05 2.56
CA ARG A 117 -1.73 -7.86 3.74
C ARG A 117 -1.54 -7.09 5.05
N PHE A 118 -1.17 -5.80 4.98
CA PHE A 118 -0.87 -5.00 6.15
C PHE A 118 -2.13 -4.75 6.98
N GLN A 119 -2.24 -5.47 8.10
CA GLN A 119 -3.33 -5.30 9.07
C GLN A 119 -2.88 -4.54 10.33
N GLY A 120 -1.58 -4.28 10.48
CA GLY A 120 -1.07 -3.42 11.54
C GLY A 120 -1.27 -3.96 12.96
N GLN A 121 -1.33 -5.28 13.18
CA GLN A 121 -1.47 -5.85 14.51
C GLN A 121 -0.18 -6.51 14.96
N GLY A 122 0.40 -6.04 16.08
CA GLY A 122 1.58 -6.61 16.76
C GLY A 122 2.86 -6.71 15.90
N SER A 123 4.03 -6.47 16.49
CA SER A 123 5.33 -6.67 15.81
C SER A 123 5.41 -6.07 14.40
N PHE A 124 4.82 -4.89 14.22
CA PHE A 124 4.78 -4.16 12.95
C PHE A 124 4.15 -4.92 11.76
N GLY A 125 3.29 -5.91 12.02
CA GLY A 125 2.69 -6.76 10.99
C GLY A 125 3.65 -7.80 10.39
N LEU A 126 4.82 -8.01 11.01
CA LEU A 126 5.82 -9.00 10.58
C LEU A 126 5.56 -10.39 11.16
N SER A 127 4.55 -10.55 12.01
CA SER A 127 4.18 -11.86 12.57
C SER A 127 3.78 -12.83 11.45
N GLY A 128 4.53 -13.93 11.31
CA GLY A 128 4.32 -14.93 10.26
C GLY A 128 5.07 -14.66 8.95
N GLU A 129 5.80 -13.54 8.85
CA GLU A 129 6.77 -13.32 7.77
C GLU A 129 8.07 -14.05 8.13
N ASN A 130 8.51 -14.98 7.27
CA ASN A 130 9.74 -15.75 7.48
C ASN A 130 10.92 -15.22 6.64
N LEU A 131 10.65 -14.22 5.80
CA LEU A 131 11.64 -13.60 4.93
C LEU A 131 11.48 -12.09 5.01
N PHE A 132 12.18 -11.50 5.97
CA PHE A 132 12.24 -10.06 6.17
C PHE A 132 13.56 -9.65 6.83
N LEU A 133 13.89 -8.37 6.69
CA LEU A 133 14.87 -7.69 7.54
C LEU A 133 14.17 -6.50 8.21
N GLY A 134 14.19 -6.47 9.54
CA GLY A 134 13.65 -5.40 10.36
C GLY A 134 14.76 -4.64 11.07
N ILE A 135 14.71 -3.32 11.05
CA ILE A 135 15.49 -2.46 11.94
C ILE A 135 14.48 -1.71 12.79
N GLU A 136 14.28 -2.18 14.02
CA GLU A 136 13.21 -1.69 14.89
C GLU A 136 13.75 -0.73 15.95
N PHE A 137 13.05 0.37 16.13
CA PHE A 137 13.27 1.42 17.12
C PHE A 137 12.19 1.23 18.19
N GLY A 138 12.50 0.34 19.13
CA GLY A 138 11.57 -0.19 20.12
C GLY A 138 11.45 0.70 21.36
N THR A 139 10.20 0.99 21.71
CA THR A 139 9.80 1.77 22.89
C THR A 139 9.09 0.93 23.94
N LYS A 140 9.04 -0.39 23.75
CA LYS A 140 8.51 -1.37 24.70
C LYS A 140 9.65 -2.12 25.36
N LYS A 141 9.47 -2.54 26.61
CA LYS A 141 10.34 -3.54 27.21
C LYS A 141 10.04 -4.89 26.57
N ASP A 142 11.06 -5.57 26.07
CA ASP A 142 10.94 -6.94 25.60
C ASP A 142 11.56 -7.87 26.64
N GLU A 143 10.72 -8.52 27.45
CA GLU A 143 11.17 -9.42 28.52
C GLU A 143 11.92 -10.65 27.98
N LYS A 144 11.73 -11.01 26.70
CA LYS A 144 12.34 -12.20 26.08
C LYS A 144 13.74 -11.94 25.53
N VAL A 145 14.13 -10.68 25.35
CA VAL A 145 15.41 -10.30 24.74
C VAL A 145 16.42 -9.81 25.80
N GLY A 146 16.11 -10.01 27.08
CA GLY A 146 16.91 -9.53 28.21
C GLY A 146 16.47 -8.14 28.67
N ASP A 147 16.99 -7.67 29.81
CA ASP A 147 16.58 -6.45 30.53
C ASP A 147 16.90 -5.13 29.80
N PHE A 148 16.71 -5.08 28.48
CA PHE A 148 16.77 -3.86 27.71
C PHE A 148 15.53 -3.02 28.03
N ASN A 149 15.80 -1.79 28.45
CA ASN A 149 14.79 -0.79 28.70
C ASN A 149 13.93 -0.53 27.44
N ALA A 150 12.82 0.17 27.66
CA ALA A 150 11.86 0.64 26.66
C ALA A 150 12.45 1.71 25.70
N ASN A 151 13.72 1.57 25.29
CA ASN A 151 14.48 2.54 24.52
C ASN A 151 15.68 1.88 23.82
N HIS A 152 15.41 1.07 22.80
CA HIS A 152 16.42 0.27 22.13
C HIS A 152 16.27 0.26 20.60
N VAL A 153 17.35 -0.07 19.90
CA VAL A 153 17.32 -0.39 18.46
C VAL A 153 17.71 -1.85 18.29
N ARG A 154 17.01 -2.58 17.43
CA ARG A 154 17.26 -4.00 17.16
C ARG A 154 17.26 -4.33 15.67
N ILE A 155 17.93 -5.43 15.33
CA ILE A 155 17.96 -6.02 13.99
C ILE A 155 17.31 -7.38 14.06
N ASP A 156 16.30 -7.59 13.22
CA ASP A 156 15.49 -8.79 13.13
C ASP A 156 15.62 -9.39 11.73
N VAL A 157 15.85 -10.70 11.63
CA VAL A 157 16.18 -11.37 10.37
C VAL A 157 15.36 -12.65 10.25
N GLY A 158 14.29 -12.60 9.46
CA GLY A 158 13.38 -13.74 9.25
C GLY A 158 12.68 -14.28 10.50
N SER A 159 12.87 -13.63 11.64
CA SER A 159 12.32 -13.96 12.96
C SER A 159 12.22 -12.68 13.78
N LEU A 160 11.23 -12.63 14.69
CA LEU A 160 11.08 -11.55 15.67
C LEU A 160 12.09 -11.64 16.83
N GLU A 161 12.88 -12.72 16.88
CA GLU A 161 14.02 -12.82 17.79
C GLU A 161 15.22 -12.06 17.20
N SER A 162 15.59 -10.96 17.84
CA SER A 162 16.63 -10.06 17.34
C SER A 162 18.02 -10.69 17.34
N VAL A 163 18.71 -10.56 16.21
CA VAL A 163 20.12 -10.98 16.08
C VAL A 163 21.09 -9.99 16.70
N LYS A 164 20.65 -8.74 16.91
CA LYS A 164 21.44 -7.68 17.54
C LYS A 164 20.56 -6.62 18.18
N VAL A 165 20.95 -6.13 19.36
CA VAL A 165 20.25 -5.08 20.11
C VAL A 165 21.23 -4.04 20.65
N CYS A 166 20.83 -2.77 20.66
CA CYS A 166 21.55 -1.64 21.25
C CYS A 166 20.63 -0.87 22.20
N ASN A 167 21.04 -0.72 23.45
CA ASN A 167 20.40 0.18 24.41
C ASN A 167 20.84 1.62 24.12
N LEU A 168 19.87 2.53 23.97
CA LEU A 168 20.12 3.93 23.63
C LEU A 168 20.38 4.83 24.84
N SER A 169 20.08 4.38 26.07
CA SER A 169 20.26 5.21 27.27
C SER A 169 21.69 5.72 27.48
N PRO A 170 22.77 4.94 27.28
CA PRO A 170 24.14 5.45 27.38
C PRO A 170 24.48 6.51 26.34
N LEU A 171 23.69 6.62 25.26
CA LEU A 171 23.89 7.58 24.17
C LEU A 171 23.08 8.87 24.38
N ASN A 172 22.34 9.00 25.49
CA ASN A 172 21.43 10.13 25.76
C ASN A 172 20.42 10.37 24.63
N LEU A 173 19.98 9.28 23.98
CA LEU A 173 18.92 9.29 22.98
C LEU A 173 17.69 8.62 23.57
N VAL A 174 16.52 9.27 23.45
CA VAL A 174 15.24 8.77 23.97
C VAL A 174 14.23 8.76 22.83
N LEU A 175 13.85 7.56 22.38
CA LEU A 175 13.01 7.36 21.20
C LEU A 175 11.63 8.00 21.30
N ASN A 176 10.96 7.86 22.44
CA ASN A 176 9.60 8.34 22.70
C ASN A 176 9.56 9.72 23.39
N SER A 177 10.60 10.52 23.26
CA SER A 177 10.65 11.88 23.83
C SER A 177 9.78 12.89 23.09
N GLY A 178 9.31 12.55 21.88
CA GLY A 178 8.71 13.50 20.94
C GLY A 178 9.73 14.32 20.14
N GLU A 179 11.02 14.30 20.50
CA GLU A 179 12.07 14.94 19.71
C GLU A 179 12.21 14.26 18.34
N THR A 180 12.56 15.04 17.32
CA THR A 180 12.90 14.48 16.01
C THR A 180 14.29 13.85 16.05
N LEU A 181 14.36 12.58 15.67
CA LEU A 181 15.58 11.81 15.50
C LEU A 181 15.84 11.57 14.01
N LYS A 182 17.10 11.28 13.66
CA LYS A 182 17.51 10.92 12.31
C LYS A 182 18.33 9.63 12.33
N SER A 183 17.94 8.70 11.45
CA SER A 183 18.56 7.40 11.30
C SER A 183 19.22 7.26 9.93
N TRP A 184 20.33 6.53 9.88
CA TRP A 184 20.96 6.06 8.65
C TRP A 184 21.18 4.56 8.74
N VAL A 185 20.76 3.85 7.70
CA VAL A 185 20.99 2.40 7.56
C VAL A 185 21.71 2.17 6.24
N ASP A 186 22.93 1.64 6.32
CA ASP A 186 23.75 1.34 5.16
C ASP A 186 24.08 -0.15 5.13
N TYR A 187 23.96 -0.75 3.95
CA TYR A 187 24.41 -2.11 3.68
C TYR A 187 25.43 -2.09 2.56
N ASP A 188 26.62 -2.62 2.85
CA ASP A 188 27.67 -2.86 1.87
C ASP A 188 27.68 -4.35 1.51
N SER A 189 27.35 -4.66 0.26
CA SER A 189 27.27 -6.02 -0.25
C SER A 189 28.64 -6.68 -0.45
N SER A 190 29.72 -5.92 -0.52
CA SER A 190 31.09 -6.48 -0.62
C SER A 190 31.58 -6.98 0.72
N SER A 191 31.38 -6.18 1.76
CA SER A 191 31.75 -6.54 3.13
C SER A 191 30.65 -7.29 3.89
N LYS A 192 29.46 -7.43 3.28
CA LYS A 192 28.25 -8.02 3.86
C LYS A 192 27.88 -7.37 5.19
N LEU A 193 28.06 -6.05 5.27
CA LEU A 193 28.00 -5.30 6.52
C LEU A 193 26.80 -4.36 6.54
N LEU A 194 25.86 -4.62 7.43
CA LEU A 194 24.75 -3.74 7.77
C LEU A 194 25.15 -2.85 8.95
N GLN A 195 24.97 -1.54 8.80
CA GLN A 195 25.30 -0.55 9.81
C GLN A 195 24.10 0.36 10.08
N VAL A 196 23.76 0.55 11.35
CA VAL A 196 22.70 1.47 11.78
C VAL A 196 23.32 2.60 12.59
N ARG A 197 22.95 3.83 12.26
CA ARG A 197 23.33 5.06 12.98
C ARG A 197 22.08 5.80 13.39
N LEU A 198 22.12 6.46 14.54
CA LEU A 198 21.02 7.26 15.06
C LEU A 198 21.58 8.51 15.73
N SER A 199 20.93 9.65 15.53
CA SER A 199 21.22 10.89 16.23
C SER A 199 19.97 11.75 16.42
N LYS A 200 20.10 12.84 17.19
CA LYS A 200 19.13 13.95 17.13
C LYS A 200 19.13 14.56 15.72
N PHE A 201 18.02 15.19 15.33
CA PHE A 201 17.80 15.71 13.98
C PHE A 201 18.88 16.69 13.50
N ASP A 202 19.25 17.68 14.32
CA ASP A 202 20.24 18.72 13.96
C ASP A 202 21.69 18.28 14.12
N ALA A 203 21.93 17.06 14.62
CA ALA A 203 23.27 16.53 14.78
C ALA A 203 23.83 15.99 13.45
N LYS A 204 25.14 16.09 13.29
CA LYS A 204 25.83 15.45 12.15
C LYS A 204 25.68 13.93 12.22
N ARG A 205 25.64 13.28 11.05
CA ARG A 205 25.68 11.82 10.93
C ARG A 205 26.85 11.25 11.76
N PRO A 206 26.59 10.38 12.75
CA PRO A 206 27.65 9.79 13.55
C PRO A 206 28.64 8.99 12.72
N PHE A 207 29.93 9.11 13.02
CA PHE A 207 30.97 8.29 12.38
C PHE A 207 30.78 6.81 12.74
N ASN A 208 30.71 6.53 14.04
CA ASN A 208 30.51 5.19 14.58
C ASN A 208 29.01 4.80 14.51
N PRO A 209 28.69 3.62 13.96
CA PRO A 209 27.33 3.08 14.03
C PRO A 209 26.99 2.58 15.44
N ILE A 210 25.70 2.68 15.80
CA ILE A 210 25.17 2.12 17.06
C ILE A 210 25.00 0.59 16.96
N LEU A 211 24.82 0.08 15.75
CA LEU A 211 24.74 -1.35 15.46
C LEU A 211 25.51 -1.68 14.19
N VAL A 212 26.20 -2.82 14.24
CA VAL A 212 26.88 -3.45 13.10
C VAL A 212 26.51 -4.92 13.10
N TYR A 213 26.08 -5.42 11.95
CA TYR A 213 25.73 -6.83 11.77
C TYR A 213 26.23 -7.34 10.42
N ARG A 214 26.83 -8.53 10.42
CA ARG A 214 27.26 -9.19 9.19
C ARG A 214 26.16 -10.09 8.69
N ILE A 215 25.69 -9.86 7.47
CA ILE A 215 24.60 -10.62 6.85
C ILE A 215 24.77 -10.63 5.34
N ASP A 216 24.56 -11.79 4.72
CA ASP A 216 24.48 -11.89 3.27
C ASP A 216 23.02 -11.70 2.81
N LEU A 217 22.68 -10.47 2.44
CA LEU A 217 21.32 -10.17 1.95
C LEU A 217 21.07 -10.75 0.55
N LEU A 218 22.11 -11.00 -0.26
CA LEU A 218 21.91 -11.66 -1.54
C LEU A 218 21.57 -13.14 -1.31
N GLU A 219 22.26 -13.81 -0.39
CA GLU A 219 21.93 -15.19 -0.01
C GLU A 219 20.51 -15.30 0.55
N MET A 220 20.11 -14.34 1.41
CA MET A 220 18.79 -14.34 2.02
C MET A 220 17.66 -14.12 1.01
N TRP A 221 17.80 -13.13 0.12
CA TRP A 221 16.73 -12.73 -0.80
C TRP A 221 16.79 -13.40 -2.17
N GLY A 222 17.97 -13.84 -2.62
CA GLY A 222 18.20 -14.34 -3.96
C GLY A 222 17.80 -13.33 -5.04
N ASP A 223 16.99 -13.79 -6.00
CA ASP A 223 16.46 -13.02 -7.13
C ASP A 223 15.08 -12.38 -6.86
N LYS A 224 14.59 -12.45 -5.61
CA LYS A 224 13.27 -11.96 -5.23
C LYS A 224 13.23 -10.43 -5.19
N ASN A 225 12.06 -9.90 -5.52
CA ASN A 225 11.75 -8.49 -5.31
C ASN A 225 11.65 -8.20 -3.80
N VAL A 226 12.35 -7.15 -3.37
CA VAL A 226 12.38 -6.66 -1.99
C VAL A 226 11.72 -5.29 -1.97
N TYR A 227 10.70 -5.17 -1.13
CA TYR A 227 10.00 -3.92 -0.85
C TYR A 227 10.53 -3.33 0.43
N VAL A 228 10.67 -2.00 0.48
CA VAL A 228 11.17 -1.29 1.65
C VAL A 228 10.08 -0.38 2.17
N GLY A 229 9.87 -0.40 3.49
CA GLY A 229 8.85 0.38 4.15
C GLY A 229 9.29 0.91 5.50
N ILE A 230 8.61 1.95 5.96
CA ILE A 230 8.64 2.39 7.35
C ILE A 230 7.26 2.14 7.95
N VAL A 231 7.24 1.39 9.04
CA VAL A 231 6.02 0.97 9.73
C VAL A 231 6.08 1.42 11.17
N SER A 232 4.94 1.84 11.70
CA SER A 232 4.79 2.10 13.13
C SER A 232 3.47 1.55 13.60
N SER A 233 3.47 1.06 14.83
CA SER A 233 2.30 0.49 15.50
C SER A 233 2.24 1.03 16.92
N ASN A 234 1.02 1.19 17.42
CA ASN A 234 0.74 1.26 18.83
C ASN A 234 -0.51 0.45 19.14
N ASN A 235 -0.42 -0.34 20.20
CA ASN A 235 -1.53 -1.17 20.67
C ASN A 235 -2.10 -0.68 22.01
N VAL A 236 -1.70 0.51 22.46
CA VAL A 236 -2.09 1.07 23.77
C VAL A 236 -3.04 2.25 23.57
N GLU A 237 -4.22 2.15 24.16
CA GLU A 237 -5.09 3.31 24.41
C GLU A 237 -4.46 4.15 25.53
N SER A 238 -3.74 5.20 25.15
CA SER A 238 -3.20 6.14 26.13
C SER A 238 -4.23 7.25 26.41
N SER A 239 -4.83 7.21 27.60
CA SER A 239 -5.75 8.24 28.11
C SER A 239 -5.02 9.51 28.57
N HIS A 240 -3.69 9.46 28.67
CA HIS A 240 -2.85 10.50 29.27
C HIS A 240 -1.67 10.83 28.35
N GLY A 241 -1.72 11.99 27.70
CA GLY A 241 -0.63 12.54 26.89
C GLY A 241 -1.14 13.47 25.79
N ASN A 242 -0.44 14.59 25.56
CA ASN A 242 -0.61 15.48 24.41
C ASN A 242 0.26 15.00 23.22
N GLY A 243 0.22 13.72 22.89
CA GLY A 243 1.04 13.15 21.82
C GLY A 243 0.34 13.18 20.46
N ASN A 244 1.10 13.36 19.39
CA ASN A 244 0.57 13.33 18.02
C ASN A 244 0.72 11.96 17.34
N GLY A 245 1.26 10.94 18.04
CA GLY A 245 1.55 9.61 17.50
C GLY A 245 2.98 9.51 16.98
N SER A 246 3.18 8.77 15.88
CA SER A 246 4.47 8.69 15.19
C SER A 246 4.44 9.40 13.84
N HIS A 247 5.54 10.10 13.54
CA HIS A 247 5.70 10.87 12.30
C HIS A 247 7.02 10.56 11.63
N VAL A 248 7.00 10.58 10.30
CA VAL A 248 8.20 10.60 9.45
C VAL A 248 8.22 11.96 8.74
N TYR A 249 9.34 12.66 8.81
CA TYR A 249 9.52 14.01 8.26
C TYR A 249 10.33 14.02 6.97
N SER A 250 11.18 13.01 6.78
CA SER A 250 11.94 12.79 5.55
C SER A 250 12.27 11.31 5.43
N TRP A 251 12.37 10.82 4.20
CA TRP A 251 12.84 9.47 3.93
C TRP A 251 13.40 9.39 2.52
N ARG A 252 14.60 8.82 2.41
CA ARG A 252 15.27 8.56 1.12
C ARG A 252 15.84 7.16 1.12
N PHE A 253 15.65 6.46 0.02
CA PHE A 253 16.23 5.14 -0.19
C PHE A 253 17.06 5.14 -1.47
N ARG A 254 18.30 4.65 -1.39
CA ARG A 254 19.22 4.61 -2.53
C ARG A 254 19.84 3.24 -2.63
N VAL A 255 19.72 2.64 -3.81
CA VAL A 255 20.43 1.42 -4.17
C VAL A 255 21.66 1.82 -4.98
N ARG A 256 22.80 1.16 -4.73
CA ARG A 256 24.07 1.43 -5.40
C ARG A 256 24.75 0.12 -5.80
N HIS A 257 25.42 0.15 -6.94
CA HIS A 257 26.32 -0.92 -7.35
C HIS A 257 27.63 -0.82 -6.58
N VAL A 258 28.19 -1.99 -6.26
CA VAL A 258 29.62 -2.06 -5.96
C VAL A 258 30.37 -1.97 -7.29
N SER A 259 31.12 -0.88 -7.47
CA SER A 259 32.11 -0.82 -8.54
C SER A 259 33.23 -1.82 -8.22
N SER A 260 33.49 -2.75 -9.13
CA SER A 260 34.63 -3.67 -9.04
C SER A 260 35.97 -2.98 -9.34
N SER A 261 36.00 -1.66 -9.49
CA SER A 261 37.22 -0.89 -9.78
C SER A 261 37.99 -0.60 -8.49
N MET A 262 38.55 -1.64 -7.87
CA MET A 262 39.60 -1.53 -6.85
C MET A 262 40.92 -2.17 -7.32
N HIS A 263 41.08 -2.34 -8.63
CA HIS A 263 42.40 -2.58 -9.21
C HIS A 263 42.90 -1.27 -9.78
N SER A 264 43.84 -0.65 -9.07
CA SER A 264 44.67 0.42 -9.61
C SER A 264 45.45 -0.14 -10.79
N LEU A 265 44.92 0.00 -12.00
CA LEU A 265 45.75 -0.09 -13.19
C LEU A 265 46.80 1.03 -13.06
N PRO A 266 48.10 0.73 -13.24
CA PRO A 266 49.11 1.78 -13.23
C PRO A 266 48.78 2.79 -14.34
N VAL A 267 48.75 4.07 -14.00
CA VAL A 267 48.58 5.17 -14.97
C VAL A 267 49.72 5.08 -15.98
N ASP A 268 49.39 4.87 -17.25
CA ASP A 268 50.36 4.94 -18.34
C ASP A 268 50.69 6.42 -18.63
N PRO A 269 51.93 6.88 -18.41
CA PRO A 269 52.31 8.28 -18.62
C PRO A 269 52.46 8.66 -20.11
N ARG A 270 52.14 7.78 -21.07
CA ARG A 270 52.29 8.04 -22.52
C ARG A 270 50.99 8.21 -23.30
N GLY A 271 49.83 8.18 -22.64
CA GLY A 271 48.51 8.40 -23.26
C GLY A 271 48.06 9.85 -23.29
N VAL A 272 48.89 10.79 -23.72
CA VAL A 272 48.41 12.12 -24.16
C VAL A 272 48.22 12.02 -25.66
N HIS A 273 47.01 11.72 -26.11
CA HIS A 273 46.37 12.22 -27.32
C HIS A 273 44.92 11.74 -27.32
N GLY A 274 44.03 12.61 -27.79
CA GLY A 274 42.63 12.70 -27.38
C GLY A 274 41.76 11.51 -27.72
N ASP A 275 40.69 11.36 -26.94
CA ASP A 275 39.40 10.95 -27.46
C ASP A 275 38.32 11.83 -26.82
N ASN A 276 37.64 12.56 -27.71
CA ASN A 276 36.37 13.21 -27.45
C ASN A 276 35.30 12.12 -27.47
N ASP A 277 34.87 11.62 -26.32
CA ASP A 277 33.61 10.90 -26.23
C ASP A 277 32.59 11.79 -25.54
N GLY A 278 31.80 12.46 -26.38
CA GLY A 278 30.53 13.03 -25.97
C GLY A 278 29.54 11.89 -25.76
N ASP A 279 29.12 11.69 -24.51
CA ASP A 279 27.95 10.87 -24.21
C ASP A 279 26.68 11.62 -24.70
N GLU A 280 26.38 11.40 -25.98
CA GLU A 280 25.10 11.71 -26.58
C GLU A 280 24.03 10.86 -25.90
N PHE A 281 23.17 11.52 -25.14
CA PHE A 281 21.97 10.96 -24.52
C PHE A 281 21.02 10.47 -25.64
N ARG A 282 21.18 9.22 -26.07
CA ARG A 282 20.22 8.55 -26.94
C ARG A 282 18.93 8.34 -26.16
N LEU A 283 17.99 9.25 -26.36
CA LEU A 283 16.56 9.01 -26.15
C LEU A 283 16.21 7.72 -26.87
N ALA A 284 15.95 6.66 -26.10
CA ALA A 284 15.31 5.47 -26.61
C ALA A 284 13.93 5.89 -27.14
N GLU A 285 13.81 5.92 -28.47
CA GLU A 285 12.53 6.00 -29.15
C GLU A 285 11.64 4.89 -28.59
N THR A 286 10.55 5.30 -27.94
CA THR A 286 9.45 4.43 -27.57
C THR A 286 8.88 3.85 -28.85
N GLY A 287 9.23 2.60 -29.15
CA GLY A 287 8.54 1.78 -30.13
C GLY A 287 7.09 1.65 -29.71
N PHE A 288 6.24 2.54 -30.24
CA PHE A 288 4.80 2.52 -30.02
C PHE A 288 4.28 1.26 -30.71
N SER A 289 4.15 0.19 -29.92
CA SER A 289 3.74 -1.12 -30.38
C SER A 289 2.39 -1.02 -31.10
N ALA A 290 2.37 -1.35 -32.39
CA ALA A 290 1.19 -1.40 -33.25
C ALA A 290 0.02 -2.18 -32.61
N PHE A 291 0.31 -3.08 -31.66
CA PHE A 291 -0.68 -3.81 -30.88
C PHE A 291 -1.54 -2.91 -29.97
N THR A 292 -1.02 -1.79 -29.46
CA THR A 292 -1.79 -0.87 -28.60
C THR A 292 -2.85 -0.11 -29.40
N PHE A 293 -2.49 0.34 -30.61
CA PHE A 293 -3.44 0.97 -31.53
C PHE A 293 -4.48 -0.03 -32.04
N LEU A 294 -4.08 -1.26 -32.36
CA LEU A 294 -4.99 -2.30 -32.83
C LEU A 294 -5.99 -2.71 -31.75
N ALA A 295 -5.55 -2.84 -30.49
CA ALA A 295 -6.43 -3.12 -29.36
C ALA A 295 -7.44 -1.98 -29.14
N GLY A 296 -7.02 -0.72 -29.29
CA GLY A 296 -7.89 0.45 -29.22
C GLY A 296 -8.97 0.46 -30.31
N LEU A 297 -8.62 0.09 -31.55
CA LEU A 297 -9.57 0.01 -32.66
C LEU A 297 -10.60 -1.12 -32.47
N ILE A 298 -10.18 -2.30 -32.01
CA ILE A 298 -11.09 -3.41 -31.74
C ILE A 298 -12.05 -3.04 -30.61
N PHE A 299 -11.54 -2.42 -29.54
CA PHE A 299 -12.38 -1.99 -28.42
C PHE A 299 -13.37 -0.90 -28.83
N GLY A 300 -12.92 0.11 -29.57
CA GLY A 300 -13.77 1.21 -30.03
C GLY A 300 -14.89 0.75 -30.98
N THR A 301 -14.58 -0.14 -31.92
CA THR A 301 -15.57 -0.70 -32.85
C THR A 301 -16.58 -1.60 -32.15
N GLY A 302 -16.13 -2.43 -31.20
CA GLY A 302 -17.02 -3.26 -30.38
C GLY A 302 -18.00 -2.43 -29.53
N CYS A 303 -17.50 -1.41 -28.82
CA CYS A 303 -18.35 -0.52 -28.03
C CYS A 303 -19.32 0.29 -28.90
N GLY A 304 -18.88 0.79 -30.06
CA GLY A 304 -19.73 1.53 -30.99
C GLY A 304 -20.88 0.68 -31.55
N ALA A 305 -20.59 -0.56 -31.96
CA ALA A 305 -21.62 -1.47 -32.45
C ALA A 305 -22.65 -1.81 -31.37
N LEU A 306 -22.19 -2.07 -30.14
CA LEU A 306 -23.06 -2.39 -29.01
C LEU A 306 -23.99 -1.21 -28.66
N PHE A 307 -23.47 0.01 -28.69
CA PHE A 307 -24.26 1.22 -28.47
C PHE A 307 -25.33 1.42 -29.55
N ALA A 308 -24.98 1.20 -30.82
CA ALA A 308 -25.94 1.28 -31.92
C ALA A 308 -27.06 0.23 -31.81
N PHE A 309 -26.72 -1.01 -31.41
CA PHE A 309 -27.72 -2.05 -31.16
C PHE A 309 -28.69 -1.68 -30.05
N VAL A 310 -28.21 -1.08 -28.95
CA VAL A 310 -29.06 -0.62 -27.86
C VAL A 310 -30.02 0.48 -28.33
N ILE A 311 -29.55 1.44 -29.12
CA ILE A 311 -30.41 2.50 -29.70
C ILE A 311 -31.48 1.90 -30.61
N LEU A 312 -31.11 0.99 -31.51
CA LEU A 312 -32.07 0.33 -32.40
C LEU A 312 -33.12 -0.47 -31.61
N PHE A 313 -32.70 -1.15 -30.54
CA PHE A 313 -33.61 -1.92 -29.69
C PHE A 313 -34.58 -1.01 -28.95
N ILE A 314 -34.11 0.12 -28.40
CA ILE A 314 -34.97 1.14 -27.78
C ILE A 314 -35.93 1.74 -28.81
N TRP A 315 -35.45 2.06 -30.01
CA TRP A 315 -36.28 2.60 -31.08
C TRP A 315 -37.37 1.62 -31.51
N ALA A 316 -37.05 0.32 -31.65
CA ALA A 316 -38.02 -0.72 -31.95
C ALA A 316 -39.13 -0.78 -30.88
N ILE A 317 -38.76 -0.76 -29.59
CA ILE A 317 -39.75 -0.72 -28.49
C ILE A 317 -40.65 0.52 -28.60
N LEU A 318 -40.10 1.69 -28.91
CA LEU A 318 -40.88 2.93 -29.04
C LEU A 318 -41.81 2.91 -30.25
N VAL A 319 -41.36 2.40 -31.39
CA VAL A 319 -42.19 2.26 -32.60
C VAL A 319 -43.30 1.24 -32.39
N SER A 320 -43.01 0.09 -31.77
CA SER A 320 -44.03 -0.93 -31.44
C SER A 320 -45.09 -0.42 -30.47
N ARG A 321 -44.77 0.60 -29.65
CA ARG A 321 -45.75 1.26 -28.76
C ARG A 321 -46.61 2.32 -29.46
N HIS A 322 -46.23 2.79 -30.65
CA HIS A 322 -46.96 3.80 -31.42
C HIS A 322 -47.75 3.22 -32.60
N THR A 323 -47.64 1.92 -32.89
CA THR A 323 -48.49 1.22 -33.86
C THR A 323 -49.60 0.41 -33.16
N GLU A 324 -50.52 1.09 -32.49
CA GLU A 324 -51.87 0.57 -32.25
C GLU A 324 -52.84 1.42 -33.09
N PHE A 325 -53.37 0.83 -34.17
CA PHE A 325 -54.37 1.45 -35.03
C PHE A 325 -55.73 1.52 -34.32
N PRO A 326 -56.54 2.58 -34.54
CA PRO A 326 -57.86 2.67 -33.94
C PRO A 326 -58.81 1.69 -34.62
N VAL A 327 -59.28 0.69 -33.87
CA VAL A 327 -60.40 -0.17 -34.31
C VAL A 327 -61.69 0.65 -34.18
N LYS A 328 -62.34 0.86 -35.33
CA LYS A 328 -63.67 1.46 -35.47
C LYS A 328 -64.69 0.50 -34.83
N SER A 329 -65.30 0.90 -33.72
CA SER A 329 -66.42 0.18 -33.11
C SER A 329 -67.73 0.61 -33.75
N GLN A 330 -68.38 -0.31 -34.46
CA GLN A 330 -69.79 -0.23 -34.81
C GLN A 330 -70.39 -1.62 -34.65
N GLU A 331 -71.10 -1.86 -33.54
CA GLU A 331 -72.37 -2.60 -33.50
C GLU A 331 -73.05 -2.45 -32.13
N ASN A 332 -74.38 -2.50 -32.19
CA ASN A 332 -75.41 -1.97 -31.28
C ASN A 332 -75.54 -2.71 -29.91
N PRO A 333 -76.24 -2.13 -28.92
CA PRO A 333 -76.40 -2.69 -27.58
C PRO A 333 -77.60 -3.64 -27.50
N GLU A 334 -77.42 -4.80 -26.87
CA GLU A 334 -78.53 -5.54 -26.27
C GLU A 334 -78.30 -5.78 -24.78
N GLU A 335 -79.37 -5.49 -24.06
CA GLU A 335 -79.54 -5.38 -22.62
C GLU A 335 -79.70 -6.77 -21.98
N PHE A 336 -78.85 -7.11 -21.01
CA PHE A 336 -79.10 -8.25 -20.12
C PHE A 336 -79.01 -7.83 -18.65
N ARG A 337 -80.18 -7.89 -17.99
CA ARG A 337 -80.41 -7.75 -16.55
C ARG A 337 -79.66 -8.83 -15.77
N TYR A 338 -79.13 -8.47 -14.60
CA TYR A 338 -78.72 -9.41 -13.55
C TYR A 338 -79.71 -9.34 -12.38
N GLU A 339 -80.26 -10.49 -12.00
CA GLU A 339 -81.05 -10.69 -10.79
C GLU A 339 -80.11 -11.05 -9.62
N LYS A 340 -80.27 -10.37 -8.49
CA LYS A 340 -79.40 -10.47 -7.31
C LYS A 340 -79.91 -11.57 -6.38
N VAL A 341 -79.08 -12.57 -6.07
CA VAL A 341 -79.33 -13.55 -5.01
C VAL A 341 -78.47 -13.17 -3.81
N ASP A 342 -79.11 -12.72 -2.72
CA ASP A 342 -78.45 -12.50 -1.42
C ASP A 342 -78.39 -13.84 -0.65
N VAL A 343 -77.19 -14.27 -0.26
CA VAL A 343 -76.96 -15.40 0.65
C VAL A 343 -76.65 -14.83 2.03
N ILE A 344 -77.55 -15.06 2.99
CA ILE A 344 -77.36 -14.69 4.40
C ILE A 344 -76.63 -15.84 5.09
N VAL A 345 -75.49 -15.53 5.70
CA VAL A 345 -74.69 -16.46 6.52
C VAL A 345 -75.20 -16.43 7.95
N GLU A 346 -75.54 -17.62 8.46
CA GLU A 346 -75.99 -17.90 9.82
C GLU A 346 -74.86 -17.70 10.83
N LYS A 347 -75.16 -17.13 12.00
CA LYS A 347 -74.19 -16.88 13.06
C LYS A 347 -74.69 -17.51 14.36
N ASP A 348 -74.07 -18.62 14.73
CA ASP A 348 -74.25 -19.26 16.03
C ASP A 348 -73.70 -18.36 17.14
N ASN A 349 -74.48 -18.17 18.20
CA ASN A 349 -74.00 -17.81 19.53
C ASN A 349 -74.80 -18.62 20.55
N GLN A 350 -74.07 -19.36 21.37
CA GLN A 350 -74.53 -20.21 22.47
C GLN A 350 -74.39 -19.46 23.82
N PHE A 351 -75.08 -19.99 24.85
CA PHE A 351 -75.01 -19.71 26.30
C PHE A 351 -75.88 -18.55 26.83
N ASP A 352 -76.55 -18.60 27.99
CA ASP A 352 -77.04 -19.65 28.92
C ASP A 352 -77.82 -18.92 30.06
N ALA A 353 -78.54 -19.69 30.90
CA ALA A 353 -79.24 -19.33 32.16
C ALA A 353 -80.59 -18.60 32.02
N ASN A 354 -81.68 -18.98 32.70
CA ASN A 354 -81.84 -19.64 34.01
C ASN A 354 -83.06 -20.57 34.06
#